data_AF-A0A969D887-F1
#
_entry.id   AF-A0A969D887-F1
#
_cell.length_a   1.000
_cell.length_b   1.000
_cell.length_c   1.000
_cell.angle_alpha   90.00
_cell.angle_beta   90.00
_cell.angle_gamma   90.00
#
_symmetry.space_group_name_H-M   'P 1'
#
loop_
_entity.id
_entity.type
_entity.pdbx_description
1 polymer ?
#
loop_
_entity_poly.entity_id
_entity_poly.type
_entity_poly.pdbx_seq_one_letter_code
_entity_poly.pdbx_strand_id
1 'polypeptide(L)'
;MLTSPPSQKVNLNQLTQRLIQRLQGQQPAVANWQIRLSKRQAALLVLAEHEATEAPGSAAEAAAISGAIETILRSLLDQMAQAGTLETLSADLAAAQIPIRIYLRRLREKQPYQTRSLLWRNPDPLIALLADDAALPDDPAELANMSDSSALVPFQAPFQAPFQAVDWPLAPAADLTPDASTDVGTSNSDEAAAVPRRWKKNLPQVPLWLAGTIAGTVLLLGFGYGVTRPCVLGRCERLATAATLSNAALDSLKIQPAPADVLQAHTQLESAAAILQPVPPWSPHHAAVEAAQKSYAQEAEVLGQVIAAQKNATLAAEKSQNPPHSVVQWQVVENYWRQAILQLEQVPQDNLVYAFAQTKRREYEANLAKTRDRVAAEESAAAALKQAVEAGQLGLHHLETADSLSSWQVAHREWQTAISQLRRIPKGTVAHEEAQDLLTPYRNHLLETRDRSAANSLALRLIAEPPKPPKKPSSLNKKASGRWLYKPGGRL
;
A
#
# COMPACT_ATOMS: atom_id res chain seq x y z
N MET A 1 1.57 32.34 -25.44
CA MET A 1 0.31 31.58 -25.53
C MET A 1 0.62 30.22 -26.10
N LEU A 2 0.93 29.24 -25.24
CA LEU A 2 1.08 27.84 -25.63
C LEU A 2 -0.08 27.10 -24.97
N THR A 3 -1.05 26.73 -25.78
CA THR A 3 -2.27 26.03 -25.39
C THR A 3 -1.90 24.61 -24.98
N SER A 4 -2.11 24.27 -23.70
CA SER A 4 -2.15 22.88 -23.24
C SER A 4 -3.26 22.12 -24.00
N PRO A 5 -3.05 20.83 -24.33
CA PRO A 5 -4.10 20.02 -24.94
C PRO A 5 -5.23 19.77 -23.92
N PRO A 6 -6.49 19.67 -24.36
CA PRO A 6 -7.62 19.48 -23.47
C PRO A 6 -7.58 18.08 -22.85
N SER A 7 -7.58 18.01 -21.52
CA SER A 7 -7.82 16.79 -20.75
C SER A 7 -9.11 16.11 -21.23
N GLN A 8 -8.98 15.00 -21.93
CA GLN A 8 -10.08 14.19 -22.41
C GLN A 8 -10.66 13.42 -21.21
N LYS A 9 -11.67 14.00 -20.54
CA LYS A 9 -12.40 13.35 -19.44
C LYS A 9 -13.01 12.05 -19.96
N VAL A 10 -12.53 10.89 -19.50
CA VAL A 10 -13.13 9.60 -19.86
C VAL A 10 -14.44 9.44 -19.10
N ASN A 11 -15.55 9.47 -19.83
CA ASN A 11 -16.90 9.39 -19.26
C ASN A 11 -17.31 7.92 -19.02
N LEU A 12 -18.10 7.64 -17.97
CA LEU A 12 -18.66 6.30 -17.67
C LEU A 12 -19.36 5.66 -18.89
N ASN A 13 -19.89 6.49 -19.79
CA ASN A 13 -20.44 6.05 -21.07
C ASN A 13 -19.39 5.40 -21.98
N GLN A 14 -18.16 5.92 -22.02
CA GLN A 14 -17.07 5.33 -22.81
C GLN A 14 -16.63 3.97 -22.25
N LEU A 15 -16.55 3.84 -20.92
CA LEU A 15 -16.29 2.56 -20.26
C LEU A 15 -17.39 1.53 -20.61
N THR A 16 -18.66 1.98 -20.58
CA THR A 16 -19.81 1.14 -20.96
C THR A 16 -19.71 0.66 -22.41
N GLN A 17 -19.37 1.55 -23.35
CA GLN A 17 -19.22 1.18 -24.77
C GLN A 17 -18.06 0.19 -25.00
N ARG A 18 -16.91 0.40 -24.35
CA ARG A 18 -15.77 -0.52 -24.44
C ARG A 18 -16.09 -1.89 -23.85
N LEU A 19 -16.83 -1.92 -22.73
CA LEU A 19 -17.30 -3.17 -22.13
C LEU A 19 -18.21 -3.94 -23.10
N ILE A 20 -19.21 -3.27 -23.68
CA ILE A 20 -20.12 -3.87 -24.66
C ILE A 20 -19.33 -4.45 -25.85
N GLN A 21 -18.42 -3.66 -26.42
CA GLN A 21 -17.63 -4.07 -27.58
C GLN A 21 -16.78 -5.33 -27.32
N ARG A 22 -16.13 -5.42 -26.15
CA ARG A 22 -15.34 -6.61 -25.77
C ARG A 22 -16.22 -7.81 -25.44
N LEU A 23 -17.35 -7.58 -24.78
CA LEU A 23 -18.27 -8.64 -24.40
C LEU A 23 -18.89 -9.30 -25.65
N GLN A 24 -19.27 -8.50 -26.65
CA GLN A 24 -19.77 -8.99 -27.93
C GLN A 24 -18.74 -9.85 -28.69
N GLY A 25 -17.45 -9.54 -28.57
CA GLY A 25 -16.38 -10.32 -29.20
C GLY A 25 -16.08 -11.66 -28.51
N GLN A 26 -16.33 -11.78 -27.21
CA GLN A 26 -16.05 -12.99 -26.43
C GLN A 26 -17.29 -13.86 -26.18
N GLN A 27 -18.47 -13.26 -26.17
CA GLN A 27 -19.75 -13.93 -25.95
C GLN A 27 -20.79 -13.42 -26.94
N PRO A 28 -20.99 -14.08 -28.10
CA PRO A 28 -22.00 -13.65 -29.07
C PRO A 28 -23.43 -13.76 -28.53
N ALA A 29 -23.67 -14.58 -27.49
CA ALA A 29 -24.97 -14.75 -26.84
C ALA A 29 -25.51 -13.48 -26.16
N VAL A 30 -24.67 -12.49 -25.88
CA VAL A 30 -25.05 -11.22 -25.25
C VAL A 30 -25.17 -10.06 -26.24
N ALA A 31 -25.19 -10.32 -27.55
CA ALA A 31 -25.11 -9.30 -28.59
C ALA A 31 -26.20 -8.22 -28.46
N ASN A 32 -27.38 -8.60 -28.00
CA ASN A 32 -28.56 -7.73 -27.87
C ASN A 32 -28.84 -7.28 -26.42
N TRP A 33 -27.94 -7.56 -25.48
CA TRP A 33 -28.13 -7.18 -24.08
C TRP A 33 -27.90 -5.68 -23.86
N GLN A 34 -28.74 -5.06 -23.03
CA GLN A 34 -28.56 -3.68 -22.60
C GLN A 34 -27.70 -3.63 -21.34
N ILE A 35 -26.49 -3.09 -21.45
CA ILE A 35 -25.57 -2.95 -20.31
C ILE A 35 -25.50 -1.48 -19.89
N ARG A 36 -25.69 -1.24 -18.60
CA ARG A 36 -25.61 0.10 -17.99
C ARG A 36 -24.68 0.08 -16.80
N LEU A 37 -23.75 1.02 -16.77
CA LEU A 37 -22.91 1.27 -15.61
C LEU A 37 -23.42 2.49 -14.86
N SER A 38 -23.41 2.42 -13.53
CA SER A 38 -23.74 3.55 -12.67
C SER A 38 -22.86 3.51 -11.42
N LYS A 39 -22.66 4.68 -10.79
CA LYS A 39 -21.94 4.83 -9.53
C LYS A 39 -22.93 5.15 -8.40
N ARG A 40 -22.79 4.48 -7.25
CA ARG A 40 -23.50 4.83 -5.99
C ARG A 40 -22.62 4.56 -4.78
N GLN A 41 -22.48 5.54 -3.88
CA GLN A 41 -21.81 5.38 -2.57
C GLN A 41 -20.46 4.63 -2.66
N ALA A 42 -19.54 5.15 -3.49
CA ALA A 42 -18.21 4.55 -3.77
C ALA A 42 -18.22 3.14 -4.42
N ALA A 43 -19.37 2.60 -4.83
CA ALA A 43 -19.48 1.35 -5.57
C ALA A 43 -19.80 1.57 -7.06
N LEU A 44 -19.22 0.73 -7.91
CA LEU A 44 -19.57 0.63 -9.33
C LEU A 44 -20.63 -0.46 -9.50
N LEU A 45 -21.77 -0.09 -10.07
CA LEU A 45 -22.89 -0.98 -10.32
C LEU A 45 -23.02 -1.23 -11.82
N VAL A 46 -23.06 -2.51 -12.20
CA VAL A 46 -23.25 -2.96 -13.59
C VAL A 46 -24.60 -3.65 -13.66
N LEU A 47 -25.52 -3.14 -14.48
CA LEU A 47 -26.80 -3.77 -14.77
C LEU A 47 -26.77 -4.28 -16.22
N ALA A 48 -26.95 -5.58 -16.41
CA ALA A 48 -27.13 -6.17 -17.73
C ALA A 48 -28.55 -6.71 -17.87
N GLU A 49 -29.27 -6.24 -18.88
CA GLU A 49 -30.64 -6.58 -19.15
C GLU A 49 -30.78 -7.31 -20.49
N HIS A 50 -31.62 -8.34 -20.54
CA HIS A 50 -31.85 -9.13 -21.75
C HIS A 50 -33.31 -9.51 -21.93
N GLU A 51 -33.71 -9.85 -23.16
CA GLU A 51 -35.04 -10.37 -23.45
C GLU A 51 -35.20 -11.82 -22.98
N ALA A 52 -36.43 -12.25 -22.72
CA ALA A 52 -36.71 -13.60 -22.22
C ALA A 52 -36.30 -14.71 -23.21
N THR A 53 -36.28 -14.42 -24.50
CA THR A 53 -35.84 -15.30 -25.60
C THR A 53 -34.32 -15.50 -25.64
N GLU A 54 -33.57 -14.60 -25.01
CA GLU A 54 -32.10 -14.60 -24.96
C GLU A 54 -31.60 -14.93 -23.55
N ALA A 55 -32.47 -15.49 -22.71
CA ALA A 55 -32.14 -15.85 -21.36
C ALA A 55 -31.12 -17.00 -21.33
N PRO A 56 -30.12 -16.94 -20.43
CA PRO A 56 -29.25 -18.09 -20.21
C PRO A 56 -30.10 -19.29 -19.81
N GLY A 57 -29.89 -20.42 -20.50
CA GLY A 57 -30.69 -21.65 -20.36
C GLY A 57 -30.46 -22.36 -19.02
N SER A 58 -29.43 -21.96 -18.27
CA SER A 58 -29.14 -22.49 -16.93
C SER A 58 -28.51 -21.43 -16.02
N ALA A 59 -28.58 -21.67 -14.69
CA ALA A 59 -27.88 -20.85 -13.70
C ALA A 59 -26.34 -20.87 -13.90
N ALA A 60 -25.79 -21.95 -14.46
CA ALA A 60 -24.37 -22.07 -14.79
C ALA A 60 -23.97 -21.15 -15.94
N GLU A 61 -24.81 -21.02 -16.96
CA GLU A 61 -24.59 -20.11 -18.09
C GLU A 61 -24.71 -18.65 -17.65
N ALA A 62 -25.69 -18.33 -16.80
CA ALA A 62 -25.81 -17.00 -16.20
C ALA A 62 -24.58 -16.63 -15.35
N ALA A 63 -24.05 -17.59 -14.58
CA ALA A 63 -22.80 -17.43 -13.84
C ALA A 63 -21.59 -17.20 -14.77
N ALA A 64 -21.49 -17.94 -15.88
CA ALA A 64 -20.43 -17.78 -16.87
C ALA A 64 -20.46 -16.39 -17.52
N ILE A 65 -21.65 -15.86 -17.84
CA ILE A 65 -21.82 -14.51 -18.39
C ILE A 65 -21.42 -13.45 -17.35
N SER A 66 -21.88 -13.58 -16.10
CA SER A 66 -21.48 -12.66 -15.02
C SER A 66 -19.96 -12.68 -14.76
N GLY A 67 -19.31 -13.85 -14.91
CA GLY A 67 -17.86 -14.01 -14.80
C GLY A 67 -17.09 -13.39 -15.97
N ALA A 68 -17.63 -13.46 -17.19
CA ALA A 68 -17.05 -12.79 -18.35
C ALA A 68 -17.13 -11.26 -18.22
N ILE A 69 -18.28 -10.73 -17.78
CA ILE A 69 -18.44 -9.30 -17.47
C ILE A 69 -17.42 -8.85 -16.42
N GLU A 70 -17.26 -9.61 -15.34
CA GLU A 70 -16.25 -9.33 -14.31
C GLU A 70 -14.83 -9.28 -14.90
N THR A 71 -14.45 -10.29 -15.69
CA THR A 71 -13.08 -10.41 -16.23
C THR A 71 -12.75 -9.26 -17.16
N ILE A 72 -13.67 -8.93 -18.07
CA ILE A 72 -13.50 -7.83 -19.02
C ILE A 72 -13.47 -6.48 -18.29
N LEU A 73 -14.35 -6.29 -17.31
CA LEU A 73 -14.42 -5.04 -16.56
C LEU A 73 -13.14 -4.82 -15.73
N ARG A 74 -12.62 -5.87 -15.06
CA ARG A 74 -11.32 -5.80 -14.36
C ARG A 74 -10.20 -5.39 -15.31
N SER A 75 -10.09 -6.07 -16.45
CA SER A 75 -9.07 -5.75 -17.46
C SER A 75 -9.16 -4.30 -17.97
N LEU A 76 -10.38 -3.77 -18.17
CA LEU A 76 -10.57 -2.39 -18.58
C LEU A 76 -10.19 -1.39 -17.48
N LEU A 77 -10.55 -1.67 -16.23
CA LEU A 77 -10.19 -0.83 -15.09
C LEU A 77 -8.67 -0.84 -14.84
N ASP A 78 -8.00 -1.99 -14.98
CA ASP A 78 -6.55 -2.11 -14.88
C ASP A 78 -5.84 -1.32 -15.99
N GLN A 79 -6.33 -1.37 -17.22
CA GLN A 79 -5.80 -0.56 -18.32
C GLN A 79 -5.97 0.95 -18.07
N MET A 80 -7.09 1.35 -17.48
CA MET A 80 -7.33 2.74 -17.13
C MET A 80 -6.49 3.20 -15.93
N ALA A 81 -6.20 2.29 -15.00
CA ALA A 81 -5.27 2.49 -13.90
C ALA A 81 -3.86 2.79 -14.40
N GLN A 82 -3.34 1.91 -15.26
CA GLN A 82 -2.01 2.05 -15.85
C GLN A 82 -1.89 3.32 -16.70
N ALA A 83 -2.97 3.75 -17.36
CA ALA A 83 -3.00 4.98 -18.14
C ALA A 83 -3.20 6.25 -17.28
N GLY A 84 -3.34 6.15 -15.95
CA GLY A 84 -3.58 7.31 -15.08
C GLY A 84 -4.94 8.00 -15.31
N THR A 85 -5.89 7.33 -15.96
CA THR A 85 -7.18 7.94 -16.37
C THR A 85 -8.33 7.65 -15.40
N LEU A 86 -8.10 6.87 -14.33
CA LEU A 86 -9.12 6.54 -13.32
C LEU A 86 -9.73 7.76 -12.62
N GLU A 87 -8.90 8.77 -12.32
CA GLU A 87 -9.36 10.01 -11.68
C GLU A 87 -10.39 10.74 -12.54
N THR A 88 -10.34 10.55 -13.86
CA THR A 88 -11.28 11.16 -14.80
C THR A 88 -12.66 10.51 -14.79
N LEU A 89 -12.80 9.29 -14.27
CA LEU A 89 -14.10 8.62 -14.05
C LEU A 89 -14.82 9.19 -12.83
N SER A 90 -14.10 9.45 -11.73
CA SER A 90 -14.48 10.34 -10.62
C SER A 90 -13.39 10.37 -9.53
N ALA A 91 -13.25 11.49 -8.82
CA ALA A 91 -12.32 11.65 -7.69
C ALA A 91 -12.47 10.55 -6.61
N ASP A 92 -13.69 10.09 -6.31
CA ASP A 92 -13.91 9.05 -5.29
C ASP A 92 -13.63 7.61 -5.77
N LEU A 93 -13.38 7.39 -7.08
CA LEU A 93 -12.96 6.09 -7.63
C LEU A 93 -11.43 5.93 -7.61
N ALA A 94 -10.68 6.94 -7.16
CA ALA A 94 -9.24 6.84 -6.90
C ALA A 94 -8.92 6.07 -5.59
N ALA A 95 -9.95 5.60 -4.87
CA ALA A 95 -9.78 4.77 -3.68
C ALA A 95 -9.00 3.48 -4.00
N ALA A 96 -8.16 3.03 -3.07
CA ALA A 96 -7.34 1.82 -3.22
C ALA A 96 -8.15 0.54 -3.51
N GLN A 97 -9.44 0.53 -3.14
CA GLN A 97 -10.35 -0.60 -3.34
C GLN A 97 -11.74 -0.11 -3.75
N ILE A 98 -12.27 -0.63 -4.86
CA ILE A 98 -13.59 -0.28 -5.41
C ILE A 98 -14.50 -1.52 -5.35
N PRO A 99 -15.59 -1.49 -4.59
CA PRO A 99 -16.60 -2.55 -4.65
C PRO A 99 -17.39 -2.46 -5.97
N ILE A 100 -17.47 -3.59 -6.67
CA ILE A 100 -18.21 -3.73 -7.93
C ILE A 100 -19.35 -4.73 -7.73
N ARG A 101 -20.57 -4.35 -8.14
CA ARG A 101 -21.74 -5.23 -8.11
C ARG A 101 -22.34 -5.37 -9.50
N ILE A 102 -22.50 -6.60 -9.95
CA ILE A 102 -23.06 -6.97 -11.24
C ILE A 102 -24.44 -7.57 -11.03
N TYR A 103 -25.44 -7.07 -11.74
CA TYR A 103 -26.83 -7.52 -11.69
C TYR A 103 -27.27 -7.98 -13.08
N LEU A 104 -27.81 -9.20 -13.17
CA LEU A 104 -28.48 -9.70 -14.37
C LEU A 104 -29.99 -9.63 -14.19
N ARG A 105 -30.68 -9.06 -15.18
CA ARG A 105 -32.13 -8.84 -15.12
C ARG A 105 -32.79 -9.15 -16.47
N ARG A 106 -34.02 -9.69 -16.43
CA ARG A 106 -34.86 -9.83 -17.63
C ARG A 106 -35.61 -8.52 -17.90
N LEU A 107 -35.76 -8.16 -19.17
CA LEU A 107 -36.56 -6.99 -19.56
C LEU A 107 -37.99 -7.15 -18.99
N ARG A 108 -38.47 -6.09 -18.30
CA ARG A 108 -39.78 -6.00 -17.62
C ARG A 108 -39.89 -6.66 -16.23
N GLU A 109 -38.85 -7.33 -15.75
CA GLU A 109 -38.80 -7.78 -14.34
C GLU A 109 -38.22 -6.70 -13.43
N LYS A 110 -38.79 -6.55 -12.22
CA LYS A 110 -38.34 -5.52 -11.26
C LYS A 110 -37.08 -5.93 -10.51
N GLN A 111 -36.85 -7.24 -10.31
CA GLN A 111 -35.73 -7.76 -9.53
C GLN A 111 -34.70 -8.45 -10.44
N PRO A 112 -33.40 -8.31 -10.15
CA PRO A 112 -32.38 -9.11 -10.81
C PRO A 112 -32.48 -10.57 -10.35
N TYR A 113 -32.35 -11.51 -11.27
CA TYR A 113 -32.38 -12.94 -10.96
C TYR A 113 -31.00 -13.49 -10.59
N GLN A 114 -29.93 -12.73 -10.84
CA GLN A 114 -28.57 -13.06 -10.40
C GLN A 114 -27.80 -11.79 -10.02
N THR A 115 -27.06 -11.88 -8.91
CA THR A 115 -26.16 -10.82 -8.44
C THR A 115 -24.78 -11.39 -8.15
N ARG A 116 -23.74 -10.66 -8.52
CA ARG A 116 -22.34 -11.01 -8.23
C ARG A 116 -21.60 -9.78 -7.71
N SER A 117 -20.87 -9.92 -6.61
CA SER A 117 -20.11 -8.84 -5.98
C SER A 117 -18.64 -9.19 -5.94
N LEU A 118 -17.79 -8.22 -6.25
CA LEU A 118 -16.34 -8.36 -6.23
C LEU A 118 -15.69 -7.05 -5.76
N LEU A 119 -14.43 -7.14 -5.34
CA LEU A 119 -13.62 -6.01 -4.92
C LEU A 119 -12.47 -5.86 -5.91
N TRP A 120 -12.42 -4.74 -6.62
CA TRP A 120 -11.33 -4.40 -7.52
C TRP A 120 -10.32 -3.52 -6.79
N ARG A 121 -9.01 -3.78 -6.97
CA ARG A 121 -7.93 -3.01 -6.35
C ARG A 121 -7.19 -2.25 -7.42
N ASN A 122 -6.94 -0.96 -7.19
CA ASN A 122 -6.17 -0.15 -8.12
C ASN A 122 -4.70 -0.62 -8.10
N PRO A 123 -4.14 -1.13 -9.21
CA PRO A 123 -2.71 -1.33 -9.31
C PRO A 123 -2.04 0.06 -9.37
N ASP A 124 -1.42 0.44 -8.26
CA ASP A 124 -0.89 1.78 -7.97
C ASP A 124 -0.12 2.43 -9.16
N PRO A 125 -0.43 3.68 -9.57
CA PRO A 125 0.32 4.42 -10.60
C PRO A 125 1.77 4.74 -10.21
N LEU A 126 2.17 4.53 -8.95
CA LEU A 126 3.54 4.73 -8.49
C LEU A 126 4.52 3.64 -8.98
N ILE A 127 4.03 2.45 -9.37
CA ILE A 127 4.89 1.40 -9.93
C ILE A 127 5.31 1.73 -11.38
N ALA A 128 4.50 2.49 -12.12
CA ALA A 128 4.81 2.91 -13.49
C ALA A 128 5.78 4.10 -13.54
N LEU A 129 5.72 5.02 -12.56
CA LEU A 129 6.67 6.15 -12.42
C LEU A 129 8.10 5.70 -12.07
N LEU A 130 8.28 4.48 -11.56
CA LEU A 130 9.60 3.88 -11.32
C LEU A 130 10.13 3.06 -12.50
N ALA A 131 9.33 2.90 -13.58
CA ALA A 131 9.73 2.14 -14.76
C ALA A 131 10.29 3.03 -15.89
N ASP A 132 9.97 4.33 -15.92
CA ASP A 132 10.44 5.26 -16.95
C ASP A 132 11.70 6.07 -16.54
N ASP A 133 12.03 6.16 -15.25
CA ASP A 133 13.30 6.77 -14.77
C ASP A 133 14.43 5.73 -14.56
N ALA A 134 14.28 4.51 -15.10
CA ALA A 134 15.35 3.52 -15.16
C ALA A 134 16.39 3.82 -16.27
N ALA A 135 16.66 5.11 -16.54
CA ALA A 135 17.93 5.51 -17.12
C ALA A 135 18.92 5.67 -15.96
N LEU A 136 19.73 4.63 -15.75
CA LEU A 136 20.93 4.70 -14.92
C LEU A 136 21.70 5.99 -15.25
N PRO A 137 22.09 6.82 -14.27
CA PRO A 137 23.10 7.83 -14.53
C PRO A 137 24.39 7.09 -14.96
N ASP A 138 24.89 7.43 -16.16
CA ASP A 138 26.10 6.84 -16.75
C ASP A 138 27.40 7.19 -15.98
N ASP A 139 27.30 7.94 -14.88
CA ASP A 139 28.44 8.43 -14.11
C ASP A 139 28.59 7.70 -12.76
N PRO A 140 29.62 6.83 -12.60
CA PRO A 140 29.87 6.12 -11.35
C PRO A 140 30.22 7.05 -10.16
N ALA A 141 30.45 8.35 -10.41
CA ALA A 141 30.68 9.32 -9.35
C ALA A 141 29.39 9.74 -8.60
N GLU A 142 28.20 9.60 -9.19
CA GLU A 142 26.95 10.04 -8.56
C GLU A 142 26.38 8.98 -7.58
N LEU A 143 26.69 7.70 -7.79
CA LEU A 143 26.38 6.59 -6.87
C LEU A 143 27.22 6.62 -5.58
N ALA A 144 28.41 7.21 -5.62
CA ALA A 144 29.26 7.38 -4.44
C ALA A 144 28.69 8.39 -3.44
N ASN A 145 27.91 9.38 -3.90
CA ASN A 145 27.33 10.42 -3.03
C ASN A 145 25.96 10.04 -2.43
N MET A 146 25.32 8.94 -2.85
CA MET A 146 24.11 8.40 -2.21
C MET A 146 24.40 7.36 -1.12
N SER A 147 25.68 7.03 -0.92
CA SER A 147 26.14 6.00 0.01
C SER A 147 26.25 6.47 1.46
N ASP A 148 26.06 7.77 1.74
CA ASP A 148 26.26 8.35 3.08
C ASP A 148 24.97 8.40 3.94
N SER A 149 23.87 7.76 3.51
CA SER A 149 22.64 7.61 4.32
C SER A 149 22.50 6.24 5.00
N SER A 150 23.58 5.46 5.06
CA SER A 150 23.67 4.28 5.93
C SER A 150 24.05 4.67 7.36
N ALA A 151 23.22 5.49 7.99
CA ALA A 151 23.19 5.59 9.44
C ALA A 151 21.95 4.86 9.95
N LEU A 152 22.17 3.64 10.44
CA LEU A 152 21.27 2.97 11.37
C LEU A 152 20.98 3.92 12.54
N VAL A 153 19.83 4.58 12.52
CA VAL A 153 19.27 5.21 13.72
C VAL A 153 18.38 4.16 14.38
N PRO A 154 18.77 3.55 15.51
CA PRO A 154 17.79 2.88 16.35
C PRO A 154 16.78 3.95 16.76
N PHE A 155 15.48 3.68 16.54
CA PHE A 155 14.39 4.55 16.97
C PHE A 155 14.54 4.91 18.45
N GLN A 156 15.10 6.08 18.74
CA GLN A 156 15.20 6.67 20.06
C GLN A 156 14.20 7.83 20.16
N ALA A 157 13.38 7.80 21.19
CA ALA A 157 12.54 8.92 21.62
C ALA A 157 13.40 9.98 22.37
N PRO A 158 12.89 11.21 22.60
CA PRO A 158 13.64 12.47 22.43
C PRO A 158 14.48 12.92 23.64
N PHE A 159 15.24 14.01 23.40
CA PHE A 159 15.94 14.92 24.33
C PHE A 159 17.41 14.59 24.69
N GLN A 160 18.39 15.26 24.06
CA GLN A 160 19.15 16.44 24.57
C GLN A 160 20.37 16.73 23.67
N ALA A 161 20.56 18.01 23.32
CA ALA A 161 21.70 18.57 22.56
C ALA A 161 22.90 18.90 23.49
N PRO A 162 24.02 19.49 23.01
CA PRO A 162 24.69 19.39 21.70
C PRO A 162 26.15 18.88 21.85
N PHE A 163 26.72 18.26 20.82
CA PHE A 163 28.19 18.10 20.72
C PHE A 163 28.72 18.81 19.48
N GLN A 164 29.86 19.48 19.68
CA GLN A 164 30.54 20.30 18.70
C GLN A 164 31.24 19.45 17.64
N ALA A 165 31.21 19.96 16.41
CA ALA A 165 31.94 19.44 15.28
C ALA A 165 33.46 19.59 15.50
N VAL A 166 34.19 18.51 15.21
CA VAL A 166 35.64 18.56 14.99
C VAL A 166 35.89 18.13 13.55
N ASP A 167 36.39 19.07 12.76
CA ASP A 167 36.90 18.89 11.41
C ASP A 167 38.19 18.04 11.40
N TRP A 168 38.33 17.15 10.43
CA TRP A 168 39.63 16.79 9.86
C TRP A 168 39.48 16.45 8.36
N PRO A 169 40.48 16.80 7.51
CA PRO A 169 40.30 17.12 6.11
C PRO A 169 40.61 15.96 5.14
N LEU A 170 40.05 16.11 3.95
CA LEU A 170 40.36 15.34 2.74
C LEU A 170 41.75 15.71 2.19
N ALA A 171 42.50 14.69 1.77
CA ALA A 171 43.60 14.81 0.81
C ALA A 171 43.52 13.66 -0.21
N PRO A 172 44.01 13.86 -1.45
CA PRO A 172 43.43 13.24 -2.65
C PRO A 172 44.17 11.99 -3.15
N ALA A 173 43.45 11.16 -3.89
CA ALA A 173 44.00 10.00 -4.60
C ALA A 173 44.71 10.42 -5.90
N ALA A 174 45.89 9.84 -6.10
CA ALA A 174 46.70 9.97 -7.30
C ALA A 174 46.31 8.90 -8.35
N ASP A 175 46.06 9.40 -9.57
CA ASP A 175 46.56 8.98 -10.87
C ASP A 175 47.14 7.56 -11.04
N LEU A 176 46.61 6.79 -12.01
CA LEU A 176 47.37 5.92 -12.93
C LEU A 176 46.49 5.52 -14.13
N THR A 177 46.81 6.05 -15.31
CA THR A 177 46.46 5.54 -16.65
C THR A 177 47.33 4.30 -17.00
N PRO A 178 47.07 3.53 -18.08
CA PRO A 178 47.41 3.96 -19.45
C PRO A 178 46.50 3.45 -20.60
N ASP A 179 46.66 4.19 -21.71
CA ASP A 179 46.27 3.99 -23.11
C ASP A 179 46.25 2.56 -23.68
N ALA A 180 45.36 2.31 -24.66
CA ALA A 180 45.76 2.30 -26.08
C ALA A 180 44.61 1.88 -27.02
N SER A 181 44.20 2.88 -27.81
CA SER A 181 43.66 2.88 -29.17
C SER A 181 43.73 1.57 -29.98
N THR A 182 42.63 1.23 -30.66
CA THR A 182 42.67 1.06 -32.12
C THR A 182 41.30 1.26 -32.77
N ASP A 183 41.37 2.02 -33.85
CA ASP A 183 40.34 2.55 -34.73
C ASP A 183 39.80 1.47 -35.70
N VAL A 184 38.67 1.77 -36.33
CA VAL A 184 38.27 1.50 -37.73
C VAL A 184 36.77 1.21 -37.86
N GLY A 185 36.06 2.17 -38.47
CA GLY A 185 35.33 1.88 -39.71
C GLY A 185 33.82 1.71 -39.63
N THR A 186 33.11 2.84 -39.63
CA THR A 186 31.70 3.00 -40.03
C THR A 186 31.39 2.49 -41.44
N SER A 187 30.22 1.86 -41.62
CA SER A 187 29.41 2.01 -42.83
C SER A 187 27.95 1.62 -42.55
N ASN A 188 27.06 2.62 -42.63
CA ASN A 188 25.61 2.46 -42.67
C ASN A 188 25.15 2.13 -44.08
N SER A 189 24.09 1.32 -44.21
CA SER A 189 23.12 1.41 -45.30
C SER A 189 21.78 0.87 -44.82
N ASP A 190 20.84 1.78 -44.61
CA ASP A 190 19.40 1.51 -44.58
C ASP A 190 18.93 1.09 -45.99
N GLU A 191 18.06 0.07 -46.12
CA GLU A 191 16.89 0.13 -47.01
C GLU A 191 15.88 -1.03 -46.76
N ALA A 192 14.74 -0.65 -46.17
CA ALA A 192 13.35 -0.97 -46.49
C ALA A 192 12.79 -2.41 -46.77
N ALA A 193 11.64 -2.64 -46.11
CA ALA A 193 10.34 -3.13 -46.63
C ALA A 193 9.94 -4.64 -46.59
N ALA A 194 9.08 -4.94 -45.61
CA ALA A 194 7.69 -5.43 -45.73
C ALA A 194 7.26 -6.59 -46.70
N VAL A 195 7.00 -7.77 -46.09
CA VAL A 195 5.81 -8.71 -46.15
C VAL A 195 5.30 -9.28 -47.51
N PRO A 196 4.36 -10.27 -47.52
CA PRO A 196 4.56 -11.72 -47.62
C PRO A 196 4.15 -12.31 -48.98
N ARG A 197 4.45 -13.60 -49.25
CA ARG A 197 3.52 -14.50 -50.00
C ARG A 197 3.95 -15.97 -49.98
N ARG A 198 3.07 -16.78 -49.42
CA ARG A 198 2.66 -18.17 -49.75
C ARG A 198 3.25 -18.73 -51.06
N TRP A 199 4.23 -19.65 -50.98
CA TRP A 199 4.74 -20.39 -52.13
C TRP A 199 4.04 -21.74 -52.27
N LYS A 200 3.37 -21.93 -53.41
CA LYS A 200 2.83 -23.19 -53.89
C LYS A 200 3.97 -24.13 -54.29
N LYS A 201 3.81 -25.40 -53.94
CA LYS A 201 4.65 -26.52 -54.35
C LYS A 201 4.70 -26.62 -55.87
N ASN A 202 5.86 -26.35 -56.45
CA ASN A 202 6.30 -26.87 -57.75
C ASN A 202 7.80 -27.16 -57.59
N LEU A 203 8.14 -28.39 -57.19
CA LEU A 203 9.53 -28.85 -57.20
C LEU A 203 9.88 -29.22 -58.65
N PRO A 204 10.85 -28.55 -59.30
CA PRO A 204 11.44 -29.08 -60.51
C PRO A 204 12.18 -30.38 -60.18
N GLN A 205 12.13 -31.36 -61.07
CA GLN A 205 12.94 -32.58 -60.95
C GLN A 205 14.42 -32.23 -61.13
N VAL A 206 15.07 -31.90 -60.03
CA VAL A 206 16.52 -31.66 -59.97
C VAL A 206 17.21 -33.02 -60.12
N PRO A 207 18.15 -33.20 -61.07
CA PRO A 207 18.82 -34.48 -61.28
C PRO A 207 19.63 -34.86 -60.02
N LEU A 208 19.61 -36.15 -59.65
CA LEU A 208 20.09 -36.67 -58.35
C LEU A 208 21.51 -36.22 -57.95
N TRP A 209 22.38 -35.93 -58.91
CA TRP A 209 23.75 -35.43 -58.67
C TRP A 209 23.80 -34.00 -58.09
N LEU A 210 22.84 -33.14 -58.43
CA LEU A 210 22.75 -31.75 -57.96
C LEU A 210 22.16 -31.66 -56.54
N ALA A 211 21.33 -32.63 -56.14
CA ALA A 211 20.88 -32.77 -54.76
C ALA A 211 22.02 -33.26 -53.84
N GLY A 212 22.89 -34.15 -54.34
CA GLY A 212 24.06 -34.64 -53.61
C GLY A 212 25.11 -33.56 -53.31
N THR A 213 25.36 -32.64 -54.24
CA THR A 213 26.35 -31.56 -54.06
C THR A 213 25.86 -30.45 -53.12
N ILE A 214 24.56 -30.12 -53.15
CA ILE A 214 23.95 -29.17 -52.20
C ILE A 214 23.90 -29.77 -50.79
N ALA A 215 23.49 -31.04 -50.66
CA ALA A 215 23.51 -31.73 -49.38
C ALA A 215 24.93 -31.85 -48.80
N GLY A 216 25.93 -32.15 -49.65
CA GLY A 216 27.33 -32.23 -49.26
C GLY A 216 27.93 -30.88 -48.84
N THR A 217 27.63 -29.79 -49.54
CA THR A 217 28.12 -28.46 -49.19
C THR A 217 27.45 -27.91 -47.93
N VAL A 218 26.16 -28.16 -47.70
CA VAL A 218 25.49 -27.82 -46.43
C VAL A 218 26.06 -28.62 -45.25
N LEU A 219 26.38 -29.90 -45.44
CA LEU A 219 27.04 -30.73 -44.42
C LEU A 219 28.46 -30.23 -44.10
N LEU A 220 29.25 -29.88 -45.12
CA LEU A 220 30.62 -29.38 -44.94
C LEU A 220 30.66 -27.97 -44.32
N LEU A 221 29.78 -27.05 -44.77
CA LEU A 221 29.67 -25.71 -44.19
C LEU A 221 29.12 -25.75 -42.76
N GLY A 222 28.14 -26.63 -42.48
CA GLY A 222 27.62 -26.85 -41.14
C GLY A 222 28.68 -27.44 -40.18
N PHE A 223 29.49 -28.39 -40.66
CA PHE A 223 30.58 -28.97 -39.87
C PHE A 223 31.70 -27.96 -39.62
N GLY A 224 32.12 -27.20 -40.63
CA GLY A 224 33.14 -26.15 -40.50
C GLY A 224 32.72 -25.03 -39.55
N TYR A 225 31.45 -24.58 -39.62
CA TYR A 225 30.91 -23.57 -38.71
C TYR A 225 30.71 -24.10 -37.28
N GLY A 226 30.52 -25.41 -37.10
CA GLY A 226 30.51 -26.05 -35.80
C GLY A 226 31.90 -26.02 -35.13
N VAL A 227 32.96 -26.37 -35.86
CA VAL A 227 34.32 -26.47 -35.31
C VAL A 227 34.92 -25.12 -34.91
N THR A 228 34.45 -24.01 -35.50
CA THR A 228 34.91 -22.65 -35.16
C THR A 228 34.21 -22.06 -33.93
N ARG A 229 33.21 -22.72 -33.35
CA ARG A 229 32.55 -22.22 -32.13
C ARG A 229 33.39 -22.47 -30.88
N PRO A 230 33.40 -21.52 -29.92
CA PRO A 230 34.07 -21.72 -28.64
C PRO A 230 33.49 -22.96 -27.93
N CYS A 231 34.37 -23.74 -27.28
CA CYS A 231 34.07 -24.98 -26.54
C CYS A 231 33.93 -26.27 -27.38
N VAL A 232 34.37 -26.28 -28.63
CA VAL A 232 34.33 -27.46 -29.52
C VAL A 232 35.67 -28.20 -29.60
N LEU A 233 36.78 -27.47 -29.55
CA LEU A 233 38.14 -28.02 -29.48
C LEU A 233 38.87 -27.39 -28.29
N GLY A 234 39.30 -28.21 -27.32
CA GLY A 234 40.12 -27.76 -26.19
C GLY A 234 39.34 -27.18 -25.00
N ARG A 235 39.86 -26.09 -24.41
CA ARG A 235 39.32 -25.46 -23.20
C ARG A 235 38.09 -24.59 -23.53
N CYS A 236 37.07 -24.63 -22.67
CA CYS A 236 35.88 -23.78 -22.80
C CYS A 236 36.08 -22.50 -21.98
N GLU A 237 36.58 -21.45 -22.63
CA GLU A 237 36.84 -20.16 -21.98
C GLU A 237 35.58 -19.57 -21.35
N ARG A 238 34.42 -19.72 -22.00
CA ARG A 238 33.12 -19.29 -21.46
C ARG A 238 32.77 -19.93 -20.12
N LEU A 239 33.09 -21.22 -19.94
CA LEU A 239 32.85 -21.92 -18.68
C LEU A 239 33.78 -21.38 -17.58
N ALA A 240 35.02 -21.07 -17.92
CA ALA A 240 35.97 -20.46 -16.98
C ALA A 240 35.53 -19.04 -16.58
N THR A 241 35.14 -18.19 -17.54
CA THR A 241 34.64 -16.84 -17.28
C THR A 241 33.37 -16.86 -16.42
N ALA A 242 32.42 -17.75 -16.73
CA ALA A 242 31.20 -17.91 -15.95
C ALA A 242 31.51 -18.40 -14.52
N ALA A 243 32.46 -19.32 -14.36
CA ALA A 243 32.92 -19.77 -13.04
C ALA A 243 33.61 -18.65 -12.25
N THR A 244 34.41 -17.79 -12.90
CA THR A 244 35.02 -16.64 -12.21
C THR A 244 33.98 -15.63 -11.73
N LEU A 245 32.95 -15.35 -12.55
CA LEU A 245 31.85 -14.46 -12.16
C LEU A 245 31.02 -15.03 -11.02
N SER A 246 30.66 -16.32 -11.10
CA SER A 246 29.92 -16.99 -10.02
C SER A 246 30.74 -17.04 -8.72
N ASN A 247 32.03 -17.40 -8.78
CA ASN A 247 32.86 -17.42 -7.57
C ASN A 247 32.99 -16.03 -6.94
N ALA A 248 33.18 -14.97 -7.75
CA ALA A 248 33.20 -13.60 -7.25
C ALA A 248 31.86 -13.21 -6.59
N ALA A 249 30.73 -13.59 -7.19
CA ALA A 249 29.40 -13.38 -6.65
C ALA A 249 29.18 -14.12 -5.32
N LEU A 250 29.62 -15.37 -5.22
CA LEU A 250 29.46 -16.17 -4.00
C LEU A 250 30.43 -15.74 -2.91
N ASP A 251 31.63 -15.28 -3.27
CA ASP A 251 32.62 -14.79 -2.32
C ASP A 251 32.16 -13.49 -1.63
N SER A 252 31.52 -12.57 -2.36
CA SER A 252 30.97 -11.34 -1.77
C SER A 252 29.87 -11.63 -0.73
N LEU A 253 29.19 -12.77 -0.84
CA LEU A 253 28.11 -13.17 0.07
C LEU A 253 28.57 -13.85 1.36
N LYS A 254 29.85 -14.23 1.47
CA LYS A 254 30.37 -14.99 2.63
C LYS A 254 30.50 -14.17 3.91
N ILE A 255 30.64 -12.84 3.80
CA ILE A 255 30.95 -11.96 4.93
C ILE A 255 29.82 -10.93 5.07
N GLN A 256 28.77 -11.30 5.82
CA GLN A 256 27.62 -10.42 6.17
C GLN A 256 27.26 -9.42 5.05
N PRO A 257 26.66 -9.89 3.95
CA PRO A 257 26.49 -9.07 2.76
C PRO A 257 25.59 -7.86 3.01
N ALA A 258 25.95 -6.72 2.42
CA ALA A 258 25.05 -5.58 2.32
C ALA A 258 23.95 -5.86 1.27
N PRO A 259 22.82 -5.12 1.29
CA PRO A 259 21.79 -5.22 0.27
C PRO A 259 22.32 -5.07 -1.18
N ALA A 260 23.27 -4.14 -1.37
CA ALA A 260 23.91 -3.93 -2.66
C ALA A 260 24.72 -5.14 -3.13
N ASP A 261 25.43 -5.82 -2.22
CA ASP A 261 26.20 -7.03 -2.53
C ASP A 261 25.28 -8.18 -2.98
N VAL A 262 24.11 -8.31 -2.36
CA VAL A 262 23.10 -9.31 -2.76
C VAL A 262 22.59 -9.05 -4.18
N LEU A 263 22.31 -7.79 -4.51
CA LEU A 263 21.89 -7.39 -5.86
C LEU A 263 23.00 -7.62 -6.88
N GLN A 264 24.23 -7.25 -6.55
CA GLN A 264 25.38 -7.45 -7.43
C GLN A 264 25.66 -8.95 -7.66
N ALA A 265 25.58 -9.78 -6.63
CA ALA A 265 25.77 -11.21 -6.75
C ALA A 265 24.67 -11.84 -7.64
N HIS A 266 23.42 -11.38 -7.52
CA HIS A 266 22.32 -11.80 -8.39
C HIS A 266 22.61 -11.49 -9.86
N THR A 267 22.97 -10.25 -10.18
CA THR A 267 23.26 -9.86 -11.58
C THR A 267 24.47 -10.58 -12.14
N GLN A 268 25.50 -10.82 -11.32
CA GLN A 268 26.67 -11.62 -11.71
C GLN A 268 26.30 -13.08 -12.02
N LEU A 269 25.45 -13.72 -11.23
CA LEU A 269 24.97 -15.08 -11.50
C LEU A 269 24.08 -15.16 -12.74
N GLU A 270 23.19 -14.19 -12.97
CA GLU A 270 22.40 -14.10 -14.19
C GLU A 270 23.28 -13.93 -15.42
N SER A 271 24.30 -13.06 -15.35
CA SER A 271 25.25 -12.87 -16.43
C SER A 271 26.10 -14.13 -16.68
N ALA A 272 26.54 -14.82 -15.62
CA ALA A 272 27.25 -16.08 -15.72
C ALA A 272 26.39 -17.15 -16.42
N ALA A 273 25.10 -17.26 -16.06
CA ALA A 273 24.16 -18.16 -16.71
C ALA A 273 23.89 -17.77 -18.19
N ALA A 274 23.88 -16.47 -18.51
CA ALA A 274 23.70 -15.96 -19.86
C ALA A 274 24.92 -16.21 -20.76
N ILE A 275 26.15 -16.11 -20.23
CA ILE A 275 27.41 -16.42 -20.95
C ILE A 275 27.43 -17.89 -21.40
N LEU A 276 26.76 -18.77 -20.65
CA LEU A 276 26.61 -20.19 -20.91
C LEU A 276 25.55 -20.54 -21.97
N GLN A 277 25.01 -19.55 -22.69
CA GLN A 277 24.06 -19.71 -23.81
C GLN A 277 24.37 -20.89 -24.75
N PRO A 278 23.34 -21.50 -25.38
CA PRO A 278 23.28 -22.92 -25.67
C PRO A 278 24.51 -23.42 -26.43
N VAL A 279 25.37 -24.10 -25.66
CA VAL A 279 26.45 -24.92 -26.19
C VAL A 279 25.78 -26.10 -26.92
N PRO A 280 26.24 -26.47 -28.13
CA PRO A 280 25.63 -27.57 -28.85
C PRO A 280 25.78 -28.91 -28.11
N PRO A 281 24.81 -29.84 -28.23
CA PRO A 281 24.81 -31.13 -27.50
C PRO A 281 25.99 -32.04 -27.85
N TRP A 282 26.66 -31.79 -28.98
CA TRP A 282 27.83 -32.55 -29.42
C TRP A 282 29.15 -32.01 -28.85
N SER A 283 29.14 -30.90 -28.10
CA SER A 283 30.34 -30.43 -27.39
C SER A 283 30.67 -31.34 -26.20
N PRO A 284 31.94 -31.69 -25.97
CA PRO A 284 32.34 -32.44 -24.78
C PRO A 284 32.05 -31.71 -23.46
N HIS A 285 31.90 -30.38 -23.50
CA HIS A 285 31.60 -29.56 -22.33
C HIS A 285 30.10 -29.35 -22.09
N HIS A 286 29.23 -29.88 -22.95
CA HIS A 286 27.78 -29.65 -22.87
C HIS A 286 27.19 -29.97 -21.49
N ALA A 287 27.48 -31.16 -20.95
CA ALA A 287 26.96 -31.58 -19.66
C ALA A 287 27.45 -30.69 -18.49
N ALA A 288 28.71 -30.25 -18.54
CA ALA A 288 29.28 -29.37 -17.51
C ALA A 288 28.64 -27.97 -17.57
N VAL A 289 28.41 -27.45 -18.78
CA VAL A 289 27.74 -26.16 -19.01
C VAL A 289 26.28 -26.21 -18.55
N GLU A 290 25.54 -27.27 -18.88
CA GLU A 290 24.15 -27.45 -18.46
C GLU A 290 24.02 -27.54 -16.93
N ALA A 291 24.92 -28.29 -16.28
CA ALA A 291 24.95 -28.38 -14.82
C ALA A 291 25.28 -27.03 -14.16
N ALA A 292 26.28 -26.30 -14.67
CA ALA A 292 26.66 -24.99 -14.15
C ALA A 292 25.56 -23.95 -14.34
N GLN A 293 24.91 -23.93 -15.52
CA GLN A 293 23.80 -23.03 -15.80
C GLN A 293 22.64 -23.28 -14.83
N LYS A 294 22.30 -24.54 -14.57
CA LYS A 294 21.26 -24.88 -13.60
C LYS A 294 21.63 -24.44 -12.17
N SER A 295 22.88 -24.62 -11.75
CA SER A 295 23.35 -24.17 -10.44
C SER A 295 23.23 -22.66 -10.29
N TYR A 296 23.75 -21.90 -11.26
CA TYR A 296 23.71 -20.44 -11.22
C TYR A 296 22.28 -19.89 -11.26
N ALA A 297 21.40 -20.51 -12.05
CA ALA A 297 19.98 -20.13 -12.09
C ALA A 297 19.29 -20.38 -10.74
N GLN A 298 19.57 -21.50 -10.08
CA GLN A 298 19.02 -21.81 -8.75
C GLN A 298 19.53 -20.83 -7.68
N GLU A 299 20.82 -20.51 -7.70
CA GLU A 299 21.40 -19.52 -6.78
C GLU A 299 20.81 -18.13 -7.01
N ALA A 300 20.71 -17.69 -8.27
CA ALA A 300 20.10 -16.42 -8.64
C ALA A 300 18.64 -16.34 -8.20
N GLU A 301 17.85 -17.41 -8.36
CA GLU A 301 16.46 -17.47 -7.90
C GLU A 301 16.35 -17.21 -6.39
N VAL A 302 17.22 -17.85 -5.58
CA VAL A 302 17.23 -17.63 -4.13
C VAL A 302 17.64 -16.19 -3.78
N LEU A 303 18.64 -15.62 -4.45
CA LEU A 303 18.99 -14.21 -4.25
C LEU A 303 17.85 -13.27 -4.66
N GLY A 304 17.11 -13.61 -5.72
CA GLY A 304 15.95 -12.87 -6.18
C GLY A 304 14.85 -12.81 -5.11
N GLN A 305 14.63 -13.90 -4.37
CA GLN A 305 13.72 -13.91 -3.22
C GLN A 305 14.17 -12.95 -2.11
N VAL A 306 15.47 -12.94 -1.79
CA VAL A 306 16.04 -12.03 -0.78
C VAL A 306 15.92 -10.57 -1.21
N ILE A 307 16.18 -10.26 -2.49
CA ILE A 307 16.02 -8.91 -3.05
C ILE A 307 14.56 -8.48 -3.00
N ALA A 308 13.63 -9.36 -3.36
CA ALA A 308 12.20 -9.07 -3.26
C ALA A 308 11.77 -8.77 -1.82
N ALA A 309 12.34 -9.49 -0.84
CA ALA A 309 12.12 -9.22 0.57
C ALA A 309 12.61 -7.84 1.00
N GLN A 310 13.82 -7.48 0.57
CA GLN A 310 14.39 -6.17 0.85
C GLN A 310 13.54 -5.04 0.24
N LYS A 311 13.05 -5.21 -0.99
CA LYS A 311 12.14 -4.23 -1.64
C LYS A 311 10.87 -4.02 -0.82
N ASN A 312 10.22 -5.10 -0.39
CA ASN A 312 9.02 -5.02 0.46
C ASN A 312 9.33 -4.35 1.81
N ALA A 313 10.46 -4.69 2.43
CA ALA A 313 10.89 -4.07 3.68
C ALA A 313 11.16 -2.56 3.53
N THR A 314 11.79 -2.13 2.44
CA THR A 314 12.01 -0.71 2.13
C THR A 314 10.69 0.03 1.96
N LEU A 315 9.74 -0.53 1.19
CA LEU A 315 8.40 0.04 1.03
C LEU A 315 7.66 0.16 2.37
N ALA A 316 7.79 -0.84 3.25
CA ALA A 316 7.22 -0.80 4.59
C ALA A 316 7.84 0.32 5.43
N ALA A 317 9.18 0.43 5.39
CA ALA A 317 9.91 1.45 6.13
C ALA A 317 9.52 2.85 5.65
N GLU A 318 9.54 3.12 4.35
CA GLU A 318 9.16 4.41 3.76
C GLU A 318 7.72 4.80 4.12
N LYS A 319 6.77 3.89 3.93
CA LYS A 319 5.35 4.16 4.24
C LYS A 319 5.07 4.31 5.74
N SER A 320 5.99 3.89 6.60
CA SER A 320 5.89 4.08 8.05
C SER A 320 6.41 5.44 8.55
N GLN A 321 7.16 6.17 7.71
CA GLN A 321 7.76 7.44 8.10
C GLN A 321 6.70 8.52 8.31
N ASN A 322 7.03 9.52 9.13
CA ASN A 322 6.21 10.71 9.38
C ASN A 322 4.78 10.40 9.87
N PRO A 323 4.61 9.64 10.99
CA PRO A 323 3.30 9.51 11.64
C PRO A 323 2.76 10.88 12.12
N PRO A 324 1.44 11.04 12.31
CA PRO A 324 0.42 10.00 12.44
C PRO A 324 -0.14 9.48 11.10
N HIS A 325 -0.46 8.19 11.06
CA HIS A 325 -1.11 7.52 9.94
C HIS A 325 -2.39 6.84 10.39
N SER A 326 -3.35 6.74 9.49
CA SER A 326 -4.60 6.00 9.73
C SER A 326 -4.36 4.50 9.94
N VAL A 327 -5.34 3.82 10.55
CA VAL A 327 -5.34 2.35 10.71
C VAL A 327 -5.08 1.65 9.37
N VAL A 328 -5.75 2.10 8.31
CA VAL A 328 -5.63 1.49 6.97
C VAL A 328 -4.21 1.62 6.42
N GLN A 329 -3.57 2.77 6.59
CA GLN A 329 -2.18 2.97 6.16
C GLN A 329 -1.21 2.09 6.96
N TRP A 330 -1.41 1.95 8.28
CA TRP A 330 -0.59 1.05 9.09
C TRP A 330 -0.78 -0.43 8.72
N GLN A 331 -1.99 -0.86 8.37
CA GLN A 331 -2.25 -2.22 7.89
C GLN A 331 -1.56 -2.51 6.55
N VAL A 332 -1.43 -1.49 5.68
CA VAL A 332 -0.64 -1.60 4.44
C VAL A 332 0.84 -1.83 4.76
N VAL A 333 1.41 -1.05 5.69
CA VAL A 333 2.79 -1.25 6.18
C VAL A 333 2.97 -2.65 6.76
N GLU A 334 2.01 -3.12 7.57
CA GLU A 334 2.02 -4.46 8.15
C GLU A 334 2.09 -5.55 7.07
N ASN A 335 1.31 -5.40 6.00
CA ASN A 335 1.30 -6.35 4.89
C ASN A 335 2.66 -6.41 4.16
N TYR A 336 3.32 -5.27 3.93
CA TYR A 336 4.66 -5.28 3.32
C TYR A 336 5.68 -6.01 4.19
N TRP A 337 5.69 -5.77 5.51
CA TRP A 337 6.56 -6.52 6.42
C TRP A 337 6.28 -8.03 6.38
N ARG A 338 5.00 -8.44 6.37
CA ARG A 338 4.63 -9.85 6.25
C ARG A 338 5.13 -10.47 4.95
N GLN A 339 5.00 -9.78 3.82
CA GLN A 339 5.49 -10.27 2.53
C GLN A 339 7.01 -10.42 2.51
N ALA A 340 7.73 -9.44 3.07
CA ALA A 340 9.18 -9.53 3.19
C ALA A 340 9.61 -10.75 4.04
N ILE A 341 8.96 -10.98 5.18
CA ILE A 341 9.24 -12.13 6.05
C ILE A 341 8.97 -13.44 5.31
N LEU A 342 7.82 -13.58 4.64
CA LEU A 342 7.45 -14.78 3.89
C LEU A 342 8.46 -15.12 2.78
N GLN A 343 9.07 -14.11 2.14
CA GLN A 343 10.11 -14.31 1.14
C GLN A 343 11.41 -14.82 1.77
N LEU A 344 11.81 -14.30 2.93
CA LEU A 344 13.01 -14.76 3.64
C LEU A 344 12.84 -16.15 4.27
N GLU A 345 11.61 -16.57 4.58
CA GLU A 345 11.31 -17.92 5.08
C GLU A 345 11.51 -19.01 4.03
N GLN A 346 11.41 -18.68 2.75
CA GLN A 346 11.56 -19.62 1.64
C GLN A 346 13.03 -19.92 1.30
N VAL A 347 13.97 -19.14 1.85
CA VAL A 347 15.41 -19.33 1.61
C VAL A 347 15.86 -20.68 2.21
N PRO A 348 16.42 -21.60 1.39
CA PRO A 348 16.87 -22.91 1.85
C PRO A 348 17.98 -22.83 2.91
N GLN A 349 17.99 -23.77 3.86
CA GLN A 349 18.96 -23.80 4.97
C GLN A 349 20.40 -24.07 4.52
N ASP A 350 20.57 -24.75 3.40
CA ASP A 350 21.84 -25.10 2.78
C ASP A 350 22.39 -23.98 1.87
N ASN A 351 21.67 -22.88 1.69
CA ASN A 351 22.10 -21.76 0.85
C ASN A 351 23.05 -20.80 1.59
N LEU A 352 24.05 -20.26 0.87
CA LEU A 352 25.05 -19.32 1.41
C LEU A 352 24.44 -18.06 2.05
N VAL A 353 23.32 -17.56 1.52
CA VAL A 353 22.66 -16.36 2.07
C VAL A 353 21.66 -16.66 3.19
N TYR A 354 21.51 -17.92 3.61
CA TYR A 354 20.55 -18.30 4.65
C TYR A 354 20.76 -17.52 5.94
N ALA A 355 22.00 -17.45 6.45
CA ALA A 355 22.30 -16.74 7.70
C ALA A 355 21.95 -15.24 7.63
N PHE A 356 22.20 -14.62 6.48
CA PHE A 356 21.81 -13.24 6.20
C PHE A 356 20.29 -13.09 6.19
N ALA A 357 19.58 -13.97 5.46
CA ALA A 357 18.12 -13.98 5.39
C ALA A 357 17.48 -14.17 6.78
N GLN A 358 17.99 -15.07 7.62
CA GLN A 358 17.50 -15.27 8.99
C GLN A 358 17.75 -14.06 9.91
N THR A 359 18.84 -13.35 9.69
CA THR A 359 19.13 -12.12 10.43
C THR A 359 18.17 -11.01 10.04
N LYS A 360 17.95 -10.80 8.73
CA LYS A 360 16.96 -9.84 8.24
C LYS A 360 15.53 -10.22 8.60
N ARG A 361 15.18 -11.51 8.62
CA ARG A 361 13.85 -11.96 9.04
C ARG A 361 13.56 -11.53 10.49
N ARG A 362 14.49 -11.75 11.42
CA ARG A 362 14.35 -11.33 12.82
C ARG A 362 14.19 -9.81 12.96
N GLU A 363 14.95 -9.04 12.18
CA GLU A 363 14.81 -7.58 12.11
C GLU A 363 13.40 -7.18 11.62
N TYR A 364 12.91 -7.82 10.56
CA TYR A 364 11.59 -7.53 9.98
C TYR A 364 10.44 -7.98 10.88
N GLU A 365 10.58 -9.10 11.59
CA GLU A 365 9.64 -9.55 12.62
C GLU A 365 9.51 -8.52 13.75
N ALA A 366 10.63 -7.95 14.20
CA ALA A 366 10.64 -6.89 15.21
C ALA A 366 9.96 -5.61 14.70
N ASN A 367 10.18 -5.25 13.43
CA ASN A 367 9.49 -4.11 12.81
C ASN A 367 7.99 -4.36 12.65
N LEU A 368 7.59 -5.56 12.23
CA LEU A 368 6.20 -5.99 12.14
C LEU A 368 5.48 -5.91 13.49
N ALA A 369 6.14 -6.34 14.58
CA ALA A 369 5.58 -6.21 15.93
C ALA A 369 5.29 -4.74 16.28
N LYS A 370 6.25 -3.84 16.05
CA LYS A 370 6.07 -2.40 16.26
C LYS A 370 4.94 -1.82 15.41
N THR A 371 4.81 -2.24 14.15
CA THR A 371 3.70 -1.83 13.28
C THR A 371 2.36 -2.28 13.83
N ARG A 372 2.25 -3.51 14.34
CA ARG A 372 1.00 -4.00 14.97
C ARG A 372 0.65 -3.22 16.23
N ASP A 373 1.64 -2.87 17.05
CA ASP A 373 1.41 -2.02 18.22
C ASP A 373 0.86 -0.64 17.79
N ARG A 374 1.33 -0.09 16.67
CA ARG A 374 0.80 1.15 16.09
C ARG A 374 -0.63 1.01 15.59
N VAL A 375 -0.96 -0.08 14.90
CA VAL A 375 -2.34 -0.39 14.48
C VAL A 375 -3.27 -0.41 15.70
N ALA A 376 -2.90 -1.16 16.74
CA ALA A 376 -3.71 -1.28 17.94
C ALA A 376 -3.88 0.06 18.67
N ALA A 377 -2.83 0.88 18.74
CA ALA A 377 -2.90 2.21 19.33
C ALA A 377 -3.85 3.12 18.54
N GLU A 378 -3.79 3.11 17.21
CA GLU A 378 -4.66 3.92 16.35
C GLU A 378 -6.13 3.46 16.42
N GLU A 379 -6.39 2.14 16.42
CA GLU A 379 -7.73 1.58 16.60
C GLU A 379 -8.33 1.96 17.96
N SER A 380 -7.53 1.83 19.03
CA SER A 380 -7.96 2.23 20.38
C SER A 380 -8.22 3.74 20.46
N ALA A 381 -7.40 4.57 19.80
CA ALA A 381 -7.56 6.01 19.77
C ALA A 381 -8.84 6.42 19.04
N ALA A 382 -9.11 5.82 17.87
CA ALA A 382 -10.32 6.03 17.10
C ALA A 382 -11.58 5.60 17.88
N ALA A 383 -11.52 4.45 18.57
CA ALA A 383 -12.62 3.97 19.41
C ALA A 383 -12.88 4.90 20.61
N ALA A 384 -11.82 5.36 21.29
CA ALA A 384 -11.93 6.30 22.40
C ALA A 384 -12.52 7.65 21.96
N LEU A 385 -12.09 8.16 20.80
CA LEU A 385 -12.63 9.40 20.22
C LEU A 385 -14.12 9.25 19.92
N LYS A 386 -14.50 8.15 19.26
CA LYS A 386 -15.91 7.85 18.97
C LYS A 386 -16.76 7.81 20.24
N GLN A 387 -16.32 7.06 21.25
CA GLN A 387 -17.02 6.97 22.54
C GLN A 387 -17.12 8.33 23.23
N ALA A 388 -16.08 9.16 23.14
CA ALA A 388 -16.10 10.49 23.70
C ALA A 388 -17.14 11.39 23.02
N VAL A 389 -17.20 11.36 21.69
CA VAL A 389 -18.16 12.14 20.90
C VAL A 389 -19.60 11.69 21.19
N GLU A 390 -19.85 10.37 21.26
CA GLU A 390 -21.16 9.82 21.61
C GLU A 390 -21.59 10.24 23.03
N ALA A 391 -20.71 10.13 24.02
CA ALA A 391 -20.99 10.60 25.39
C ALA A 391 -21.21 12.12 25.44
N GLY A 392 -20.45 12.90 24.66
CA GLY A 392 -20.66 14.34 24.53
C GLY A 392 -22.03 14.69 23.94
N GLN A 393 -22.48 13.98 22.91
CA GLN A 393 -23.81 14.16 22.31
C GLN A 393 -24.94 13.81 23.30
N LEU A 394 -24.80 12.72 24.07
CA LEU A 394 -25.72 12.38 25.15
C LEU A 394 -25.73 13.45 26.25
N GLY A 395 -24.55 13.98 26.60
CA GLY A 395 -24.39 15.09 27.53
C GLY A 395 -25.13 16.36 27.09
N LEU A 396 -25.06 16.70 25.79
CA LEU A 396 -25.81 17.82 25.20
C LEU A 396 -27.31 17.59 25.25
N HIS A 397 -27.78 16.42 24.83
CA HIS A 397 -29.20 16.10 24.87
C HIS A 397 -29.77 16.21 26.30
N HIS A 398 -29.04 15.71 27.30
CA HIS A 398 -29.45 15.87 28.70
C HIS A 398 -29.33 17.30 29.21
N LEU A 399 -28.40 18.11 28.70
CA LEU A 399 -28.32 19.53 29.01
C LEU A 399 -29.59 20.28 28.55
N GLU A 400 -30.08 19.96 27.34
CA GLU A 400 -31.25 20.61 26.72
C GLU A 400 -32.58 20.18 27.34
N THR A 401 -32.66 18.96 27.86
CA THR A 401 -33.92 18.33 28.34
C THR A 401 -33.99 18.16 29.86
N ALA A 402 -33.01 18.66 30.63
CA ALA A 402 -32.93 18.41 32.06
C ALA A 402 -33.86 19.29 32.91
N ASP A 403 -34.92 18.67 33.44
CA ASP A 403 -35.89 19.33 34.33
C ASP A 403 -35.73 18.95 35.81
N SER A 404 -34.79 18.06 36.14
CA SER A 404 -34.64 17.47 37.47
C SER A 404 -33.18 17.39 37.92
N LEU A 405 -32.93 17.35 39.24
CA LEU A 405 -31.58 17.15 39.77
C LEU A 405 -30.93 15.87 39.21
N SER A 406 -31.71 14.80 39.07
CA SER A 406 -31.23 13.52 38.54
C SER A 406 -30.72 13.66 37.09
N SER A 407 -31.46 14.37 36.22
CA SER A 407 -31.04 14.56 34.82
C SER A 407 -29.77 15.40 34.70
N TRP A 408 -29.60 16.44 35.54
CA TRP A 408 -28.35 17.20 35.60
C TRP A 408 -27.15 16.36 36.05
N GLN A 409 -27.34 15.45 37.01
CA GLN A 409 -26.30 14.52 37.44
C GLN A 409 -25.93 13.48 36.37
N VAL A 410 -26.90 13.05 35.55
CA VAL A 410 -26.64 12.18 34.39
C VAL A 410 -25.77 12.94 33.38
N ALA A 411 -26.17 14.14 32.97
CA ALA A 411 -25.40 14.97 32.03
C ALA A 411 -23.96 15.19 32.51
N HIS A 412 -23.75 15.48 33.79
CA HIS A 412 -22.42 15.63 34.38
C HIS A 412 -21.57 14.35 34.22
N ARG A 413 -22.14 13.16 34.46
CA ARG A 413 -21.43 11.88 34.28
C ARG A 413 -21.08 11.60 32.82
N GLU A 414 -21.96 11.95 31.88
CA GLU A 414 -21.68 11.82 30.44
C GLU A 414 -20.49 12.71 30.04
N TRP A 415 -20.45 13.96 30.49
CA TRP A 415 -19.32 14.86 30.24
C TRP A 415 -18.02 14.38 30.88
N GLN A 416 -18.07 13.84 32.11
CA GLN A 416 -16.90 13.22 32.74
C GLN A 416 -16.38 12.02 31.93
N THR A 417 -17.30 11.19 31.44
CA THR A 417 -16.98 10.04 30.59
C THR A 417 -16.32 10.50 29.30
N ALA A 418 -16.93 11.47 28.60
CA ALA A 418 -16.40 12.04 27.37
C ALA A 418 -14.96 12.57 27.55
N ILE A 419 -14.74 13.42 28.57
CA ILE A 419 -13.41 13.98 28.87
C ILE A 419 -12.41 12.88 29.25
N SER A 420 -12.83 11.87 30.01
CA SER A 420 -11.96 10.74 30.38
C SER A 420 -11.52 9.96 29.15
N GLN A 421 -12.40 9.75 28.17
CA GLN A 421 -12.06 9.05 26.93
C GLN A 421 -11.10 9.88 26.07
N LEU A 422 -11.36 11.19 25.89
CA LEU A 422 -10.46 12.09 25.16
C LEU A 422 -9.04 12.12 25.76
N ARG A 423 -8.93 12.11 27.10
CA ARG A 423 -7.63 12.12 27.80
C ARG A 423 -6.82 10.83 27.64
N ARG A 424 -7.45 9.71 27.29
CA ARG A 424 -6.77 8.43 27.07
C ARG A 424 -6.16 8.32 25.68
N ILE A 425 -6.51 9.22 24.75
CA ILE A 425 -6.00 9.20 23.39
C ILE A 425 -4.50 9.59 23.39
N PRO A 426 -3.61 8.67 23.01
CA PRO A 426 -2.17 8.92 23.07
C PRO A 426 -1.72 9.97 22.05
N LYS A 427 -0.54 10.56 22.28
CA LYS A 427 0.11 11.44 21.30
C LYS A 427 0.60 10.62 20.11
N GLY A 428 0.55 11.20 18.91
CA GLY A 428 1.05 10.57 17.68
C GLY A 428 0.08 9.61 17.00
N THR A 429 -1.20 9.61 17.40
CA THR A 429 -2.32 9.01 16.66
C THR A 429 -3.08 10.08 15.88
N VAL A 430 -3.81 9.70 14.83
CA VAL A 430 -4.59 10.66 14.03
C VAL A 430 -5.67 11.33 14.89
N ALA A 431 -6.32 10.56 15.75
CA ALA A 431 -7.37 11.07 16.64
C ALA A 431 -6.89 12.08 17.71
N HIS A 432 -5.57 12.30 17.86
CA HIS A 432 -5.04 13.10 18.96
C HIS A 432 -5.40 14.58 18.87
N GLU A 433 -5.28 15.17 17.68
CA GLU A 433 -5.53 16.60 17.46
C GLU A 433 -7.00 16.94 17.74
N GLU A 434 -7.93 16.19 17.11
CA GLU A 434 -9.36 16.35 17.35
C GLU A 434 -9.72 16.14 18.83
N ALA A 435 -9.06 15.19 19.51
CA ALA A 435 -9.28 14.99 20.93
C ALA A 435 -8.85 16.21 21.77
N GLN A 436 -7.75 16.90 21.41
CA GLN A 436 -7.34 18.12 22.10
C GLN A 436 -8.34 19.26 21.87
N ASP A 437 -8.85 19.40 20.64
CA ASP A 437 -9.81 20.44 20.29
C ASP A 437 -11.13 20.28 21.05
N LEU A 438 -11.59 19.05 21.25
CA LEU A 438 -12.83 18.75 21.98
C LEU A 438 -12.70 18.90 23.50
N LEU A 439 -11.49 18.86 24.07
CA LEU A 439 -11.31 18.90 25.52
C LEU A 439 -11.80 20.22 26.14
N THR A 440 -11.57 21.35 25.48
CA THR A 440 -11.96 22.68 25.99
C THR A 440 -13.48 22.85 26.04
N PRO A 441 -14.24 22.70 24.94
CA PRO A 441 -15.69 22.83 24.99
C PRO A 441 -16.34 21.82 25.94
N TYR A 442 -15.84 20.58 26.00
CA TYR A 442 -16.42 19.57 26.89
C TYR A 442 -16.21 19.90 28.38
N ARG A 443 -15.05 20.47 28.72
CA ARG A 443 -14.80 20.98 30.09
C ARG A 443 -15.76 22.10 30.46
N ASN A 444 -16.09 22.98 29.52
CA ASN A 444 -17.05 24.06 29.77
C ASN A 444 -18.45 23.50 30.05
N HIS A 445 -18.91 22.52 29.26
CA HIS A 445 -20.20 21.86 29.53
C HIS A 445 -20.20 21.06 30.84
N LEU A 446 -19.07 20.46 31.23
CA LEU A 446 -18.94 19.82 32.53
C LEU A 446 -19.10 20.83 33.68
N LEU A 447 -18.49 22.00 33.56
CA LEU A 447 -18.63 23.07 34.56
C LEU A 447 -20.07 23.60 34.61
N GLU A 448 -20.69 23.83 33.46
CA GLU A 448 -22.08 24.27 33.36
C GLU A 448 -23.04 23.28 34.03
N THR A 449 -22.93 21.99 33.71
CA THR A 449 -23.78 20.95 34.31
C THR A 449 -23.57 20.84 35.82
N ARG A 450 -22.33 20.97 36.30
CA ARG A 450 -22.01 21.01 37.73
C ARG A 450 -22.71 22.19 38.42
N ASP A 451 -22.57 23.39 37.87
CA ASP A 451 -23.10 24.61 38.48
C ASP A 451 -24.64 24.61 38.49
N ARG A 452 -25.28 24.12 37.42
CA ARG A 452 -26.74 23.90 37.35
C ARG A 452 -27.22 22.86 38.36
N SER A 453 -26.51 21.73 38.48
CA SER A 453 -26.84 20.70 39.49
C SER A 453 -26.73 21.25 40.91
N ALA A 454 -25.71 22.06 41.20
CA ALA A 454 -25.52 22.66 42.52
C ALA A 454 -26.66 23.63 42.86
N ALA A 455 -27.02 24.52 41.92
CA ALA A 455 -28.13 25.46 42.09
C ALA A 455 -29.46 24.75 42.37
N ASN A 456 -29.77 23.71 41.59
CA ASN A 456 -31.00 22.92 41.77
C ASN A 456 -31.03 22.20 43.12
N SER A 457 -29.90 21.67 43.59
CA SER A 457 -29.83 21.02 44.90
C SER A 457 -30.07 22.00 46.06
N LEU A 458 -29.58 23.23 45.94
CA LEU A 458 -29.78 24.28 46.93
C LEU A 458 -31.23 24.75 46.95
N ALA A 459 -31.84 24.95 45.78
CA ALA A 459 -33.26 25.29 45.68
C ALA A 459 -34.15 24.23 46.35
N LEU A 460 -33.91 22.94 46.10
CA LEU A 460 -34.64 21.85 46.74
C LEU A 460 -34.47 21.83 48.27
N ARG A 461 -33.26 22.13 48.78
CA ARG A 461 -33.00 22.22 50.23
C ARG A 461 -33.76 23.37 50.87
N LEU A 462 -33.78 24.54 50.24
CA LEU A 462 -34.50 25.72 50.75
C LEU A 462 -36.02 25.49 50.79
N ILE A 463 -36.56 24.73 49.82
CA ILE A 463 -37.97 24.32 49.81
C ILE A 463 -38.27 23.31 50.93
N ALA A 464 -37.31 22.44 51.26
CA ALA A 464 -37.46 21.41 52.30
C ALA A 464 -37.20 21.91 53.74
N GLU A 465 -36.67 23.12 53.93
CA GLU A 465 -36.39 23.68 55.25
C GLU A 465 -37.71 24.24 55.86
N PRO A 466 -38.18 23.73 57.02
CA PRO A 466 -39.40 24.25 57.65
C PRO A 466 -39.19 25.70 58.12
N PRO A 467 -40.24 26.55 58.10
CA PRO A 467 -40.10 27.94 58.51
C PRO A 467 -39.55 28.04 59.94
N LYS A 468 -38.47 28.81 60.12
CA LYS A 468 -37.93 29.11 61.47
C LYS A 468 -39.08 29.61 62.35
N PRO A 469 -39.37 28.97 63.50
CA PRO A 469 -40.43 29.47 64.37
C PRO A 469 -40.08 30.89 64.81
N PRO A 470 -41.06 31.80 64.89
CA PRO A 470 -40.80 33.16 65.36
C PRO A 470 -40.17 33.09 66.75
N LYS A 471 -39.08 33.84 66.97
CA LYS A 471 -38.46 33.99 68.29
C LYS A 471 -39.56 34.42 69.27
N LYS A 472 -39.90 33.53 70.23
CA LYS A 472 -40.84 33.87 71.30
C LYS A 472 -40.35 35.15 71.99
N PRO A 473 -41.18 36.19 72.15
CA PRO A 473 -40.78 37.34 72.96
C PRO A 473 -40.53 36.85 74.38
N SER A 474 -39.36 37.22 74.93
CA SER A 474 -38.99 36.94 76.32
C SER A 474 -40.10 37.46 77.24
N SER A 475 -40.70 36.53 78.00
CA SER A 475 -41.74 36.83 78.97
C SER A 475 -41.28 37.90 79.97
N LEU A 476 -42.02 39.01 80.00
CA LEU A 476 -42.37 39.83 81.16
C LEU A 476 -41.65 39.50 82.48
N ASN A 477 -40.69 40.36 82.84
CA ASN A 477 -40.20 40.48 84.21
C ASN A 477 -41.23 41.26 85.06
N LYS A 478 -42.23 40.56 85.62
CA LYS A 478 -43.09 41.08 86.68
C LYS A 478 -42.36 40.95 88.01
N LYS A 479 -41.66 42.00 88.44
CA LYS A 479 -41.36 42.30 89.86
C LYS A 479 -40.88 43.75 90.00
N ALA A 480 -41.80 44.65 90.35
CA ALA A 480 -41.48 45.93 90.98
C ALA A 480 -42.67 46.34 91.85
N SER A 481 -42.65 45.86 93.08
CA SER A 481 -43.49 46.28 94.20
C SER A 481 -42.77 47.39 94.97
N GLY A 482 -43.50 48.47 95.31
CA GLY A 482 -43.07 49.54 96.24
C GLY A 482 -43.31 50.94 95.65
N ARG A 483 -44.48 51.57 95.78
CA ARG A 483 -44.99 52.30 96.96
C ARG A 483 -44.06 53.42 97.43
N TRP A 484 -44.35 54.68 97.03
CA TRP A 484 -44.20 55.94 97.79
C TRP A 484 -45.09 56.98 97.08
N LEU A 485 -46.24 57.36 97.63
CA LEU A 485 -46.52 58.45 98.58
C LEU A 485 -47.21 59.63 97.89
N TYR A 486 -48.46 59.80 98.32
CA TYR A 486 -49.39 60.90 98.12
C TYR A 486 -48.84 62.20 98.74
N LYS A 487 -49.04 63.36 98.09
CA LYS A 487 -49.78 64.48 98.70
C LYS A 487 -50.17 65.58 97.68
N PRO A 488 -51.24 66.34 97.98
CA PRO A 488 -52.06 67.02 96.97
C PRO A 488 -52.01 68.56 97.06
N GLY A 489 -52.57 69.20 96.04
CA GLY A 489 -53.35 70.43 96.20
C GLY A 489 -52.68 71.74 95.76
N GLY A 490 -53.29 72.41 94.79
CA GLY A 490 -53.00 73.80 94.46
C GLY A 490 -53.62 74.24 93.14
N ARG A 491 -54.88 74.68 93.18
CA ARG A 491 -55.52 75.50 92.13
C ARG A 491 -54.84 76.87 92.06
N LEU A 492 -54.69 77.41 90.86
CA LEU A 492 -55.39 78.60 90.38
C LEU A 492 -55.45 78.57 88.86
#